data_AF-A0A917HYN6-F1
#
_entry.id   AF-A0A917HYN6-F1
#
_cell.length_a   1.000
_cell.length_b   1.000
_cell.length_c   1.000
_cell.angle_alpha   90.00
_cell.angle_beta   90.00
_cell.angle_gamma   90.00
#
_symmetry.space_group_name_H-M   'P 1'
#
loop_
_entity.id
_entity.type
_entity.pdbx_description
1 polymer ?
#
loop_
_entity_poly.entity_id
_entity_poly.type
_entity_poly.pdbx_seq_one_letter_code
_entity_poly.pdbx_strand_id
1 'polypeptide(L)'
;MDEFLKKYKYVSEILSKYGWFINGEIIGGDFERIKILCKEIESNKYTKNICNDKINHLLTPIIFNPYSRAFVVYRFITLPHLNKFSHIVDKATFHYYKKDLLSAINCLTPAIEGILLSYYDWNINNGFRKPSLIKLIDNFCNTENHFKPEWRNIYNNSLKNCLKNWFYSNTDNFDFESSNLNRHYISHSLGNENYYSINECNRMFSIVNLLCEIVAIENEYFPAFIPEKIPEIDNRVNLYYELIWKKTSLEKSLIEEEKLLNQNKFYVSQHSLLNFKEIVFAENKRHNDFLDSINLKKKGKSI
;
A
#
# COMPACT_ATOMS: atom_id res chain seq x y z
N MET A 1 11.01 -16.47 -24.36
CA MET A 1 9.95 -16.04 -23.42
C MET A 1 9.63 -17.17 -22.44
N ASP A 2 9.33 -18.37 -22.92
CA ASP A 2 8.98 -19.56 -22.12
C ASP A 2 9.95 -19.91 -20.99
N GLU A 3 11.26 -19.80 -21.21
CA GLU A 3 12.25 -20.07 -20.17
C GLU A 3 12.16 -19.06 -19.01
N PHE A 4 11.91 -17.79 -19.31
CA PHE A 4 11.71 -16.76 -18.29
C PHE A 4 10.41 -17.00 -17.52
N LEU A 5 9.31 -17.33 -18.22
CA LEU A 5 8.03 -17.63 -17.58
C LEU A 5 8.15 -18.84 -16.63
N LYS A 6 8.89 -19.88 -17.03
CA LYS A 6 9.20 -21.03 -16.16
C LYS A 6 9.98 -20.62 -14.92
N LYS A 7 11.03 -19.80 -15.08
CA LYS A 7 11.81 -19.27 -13.96
C LYS A 7 10.93 -18.43 -13.03
N TYR A 8 10.08 -17.57 -13.57
CA TYR A 8 9.19 -16.72 -12.78
C TYR A 8 8.20 -17.56 -11.98
N LYS A 9 7.57 -18.56 -12.62
CA LYS A 9 6.64 -19.48 -11.96
C LYS A 9 7.31 -20.18 -10.79
N TYR A 10 8.50 -20.74 -11.01
CA TYR A 10 9.30 -21.37 -9.96
C TYR A 10 9.55 -20.42 -8.77
N VAL A 11 10.07 -19.22 -9.03
CA VAL A 11 10.36 -18.26 -7.94
C VAL A 11 9.08 -17.86 -7.21
N SER A 12 7.98 -17.62 -7.95
CA SER A 12 6.68 -17.27 -7.35
C SER A 12 6.12 -18.37 -6.47
N GLU A 13 6.24 -19.63 -6.88
CA GLU A 13 5.81 -20.78 -6.08
C GLU A 13 6.56 -20.83 -4.75
N ILE A 14 7.89 -20.64 -4.75
CA ILE A 14 8.70 -20.64 -3.52
C ILE A 14 8.37 -19.46 -2.63
N LEU A 15 8.39 -18.23 -3.16
CA LEU A 15 8.12 -17.02 -2.37
C LEU A 15 6.71 -17.03 -1.77
N SER A 16 5.72 -17.57 -2.48
CA SER A 16 4.34 -17.59 -2.01
C SER A 16 4.10 -18.46 -0.78
N LYS A 17 4.99 -19.44 -0.49
CA LYS A 17 4.96 -20.23 0.75
C LYS A 17 5.23 -19.36 1.99
N TYR A 18 5.80 -18.17 1.80
CA TYR A 18 6.22 -17.24 2.85
C TYR A 18 5.49 -15.88 2.75
N GLY A 19 4.44 -15.80 1.93
CA GLY A 19 3.67 -14.56 1.73
C GLY A 19 4.42 -13.49 0.95
N TRP A 20 5.38 -13.87 0.11
CA TRP A 20 6.15 -12.96 -0.74
C TRP A 20 5.83 -13.17 -2.23
N PHE A 21 5.96 -12.10 -3.01
CA PHE A 21 5.58 -12.09 -4.42
C PHE A 21 6.53 -11.21 -5.23
N ILE A 22 6.74 -11.59 -6.49
CA ILE A 22 7.50 -10.80 -7.45
C ILE A 22 6.53 -9.82 -8.11
N ASN A 23 6.95 -8.58 -8.27
CA ASN A 23 6.22 -7.56 -9.03
C ASN A 23 6.98 -7.23 -10.34
N GLY A 24 6.41 -6.36 -11.18
CA GLY A 24 7.01 -6.05 -12.49
C GLY A 24 8.34 -5.30 -12.46
N GLU A 25 8.74 -4.74 -11.31
CA GLU A 25 10.00 -4.02 -11.14
C GLU A 25 11.18 -4.98 -10.89
N ILE A 26 10.90 -6.21 -10.46
CA ILE A 26 11.92 -7.22 -10.16
C ILE A 26 12.30 -7.96 -11.45
N ILE A 27 13.28 -7.41 -12.16
CA ILE A 27 13.80 -7.95 -13.42
C ILE A 27 15.32 -8.09 -13.40
N GLY A 28 15.88 -8.73 -14.42
CA GLY A 28 17.34 -8.79 -14.64
C GLY A 28 18.12 -9.36 -13.45
N GLY A 29 19.13 -8.62 -13.00
CA GLY A 29 20.04 -9.07 -11.93
C GLY A 29 19.35 -9.30 -10.58
N ASP A 30 18.35 -8.48 -10.24
CA ASP A 30 17.61 -8.64 -8.98
C ASP A 30 16.76 -9.91 -9.00
N PHE A 31 16.11 -10.20 -10.12
CA PHE A 31 15.38 -11.45 -10.32
C PHE A 31 16.31 -12.67 -10.18
N GLU A 32 17.49 -12.64 -10.80
CA GLU A 32 18.43 -13.77 -10.71
C GLU A 32 18.96 -13.97 -9.28
N ARG A 33 19.19 -12.89 -8.51
CA ARG A 33 19.55 -12.99 -7.08
C ARG A 33 18.45 -13.66 -6.26
N ILE A 34 17.20 -13.27 -6.47
CA ILE A 34 16.05 -13.87 -5.76
C ILE A 34 15.88 -15.33 -6.14
N LYS A 35 16.10 -15.68 -7.41
CA LYS A 35 16.08 -17.07 -7.88
C LYS A 35 17.17 -17.92 -7.23
N ILE A 36 18.39 -17.38 -7.07
CA ILE A 36 19.47 -18.05 -6.34
C ILE A 36 19.05 -18.28 -4.88
N LEU A 37 18.47 -17.27 -4.23
CA LEU A 37 17.94 -17.42 -2.87
C LEU A 37 16.85 -18.50 -2.80
N CYS A 38 15.94 -18.58 -3.76
CA CYS A 38 14.90 -19.61 -3.76
C CYS A 38 15.50 -21.02 -3.83
N LYS A 39 16.54 -21.23 -4.64
CA LYS A 39 17.27 -22.49 -4.69
C LYS A 39 17.98 -22.81 -3.38
N GLU A 40 18.58 -21.79 -2.74
CA GLU A 40 19.21 -21.91 -1.43
C GLU A 40 18.19 -22.31 -0.36
N ILE A 41 17.01 -21.67 -0.33
CA ILE A 41 15.92 -21.98 0.59
C ILE A 41 15.44 -23.41 0.44
N GLU A 42 15.27 -23.91 -0.78
CA GLU A 42 14.85 -25.29 -1.01
C GLU A 42 15.92 -26.33 -0.64
N SER A 43 17.19 -25.99 -0.84
CA SER A 43 18.32 -26.90 -0.59
C SER A 43 18.68 -26.99 0.89
N ASN A 44 18.29 -26.01 1.70
CA ASN A 44 18.65 -25.92 3.11
C ASN A 44 17.43 -26.09 4.02
N LYS A 45 17.62 -26.66 5.22
CA LYS A 45 16.56 -26.80 6.23
C LYS A 45 16.46 -25.55 7.11
N TYR A 46 16.23 -24.38 6.50
CA TYR A 46 16.03 -23.15 7.24
C TYR A 46 14.66 -23.11 7.94
N THR A 47 14.59 -22.42 9.08
CA THR A 47 13.30 -22.08 9.70
C THR A 47 12.57 -21.03 8.86
N LYS A 48 11.24 -20.96 8.98
CA LYS A 48 10.42 -19.96 8.27
C LYS A 48 10.89 -18.53 8.52
N ASN A 49 11.27 -18.21 9.76
CA ASN A 49 11.80 -16.89 10.12
C ASN A 49 13.08 -16.54 9.34
N ILE A 50 14.04 -17.48 9.26
CA ILE A 50 15.27 -17.26 8.50
C ILE A 50 14.98 -17.09 7.00
N CYS A 51 14.06 -17.87 6.44
CA CYS A 51 13.63 -17.69 5.05
C CYS A 51 13.02 -16.31 4.83
N ASN A 52 12.11 -15.89 5.71
CA ASN A 52 11.48 -14.57 5.66
C ASN A 52 12.48 -13.43 5.73
N ASP A 53 13.43 -13.49 6.65
CA ASP A 53 14.46 -12.46 6.81
C ASP A 53 15.35 -12.36 5.57
N LYS A 54 15.77 -13.50 5.01
CA LYS A 54 16.55 -13.53 3.77
C LYS A 54 15.78 -12.96 2.58
N ILE A 55 14.52 -13.36 2.41
CA ILE A 55 13.66 -12.85 1.33
C ILE A 55 13.46 -11.34 1.50
N ASN A 56 13.10 -10.89 2.70
CA ASN A 56 12.88 -9.48 2.98
C ASN A 56 14.16 -8.66 2.76
N HIS A 57 15.32 -9.17 3.15
CA HIS A 57 16.60 -8.49 2.94
C HIS A 57 16.88 -8.21 1.44
N LEU A 58 16.55 -9.16 0.56
CA LEU A 58 16.70 -8.96 -0.89
C LEU A 58 15.62 -8.06 -1.49
N LEU A 59 14.37 -8.17 -1.02
CA LEU A 59 13.26 -7.41 -1.59
C LEU A 59 13.17 -5.97 -1.07
N THR A 60 13.62 -5.71 0.16
CA THR A 60 13.52 -4.38 0.78
C THR A 60 14.16 -3.28 -0.06
N PRO A 61 15.40 -3.40 -0.56
CA PRO A 61 16.02 -2.33 -1.36
C PRO A 61 15.24 -2.00 -2.64
N ILE A 62 14.55 -2.99 -3.22
CA ILE A 62 13.76 -2.85 -4.44
C ILE A 62 12.45 -2.14 -4.10
N ILE A 63 11.73 -2.64 -3.09
CA ILE A 63 10.43 -2.08 -2.66
C ILE A 63 10.60 -0.69 -2.06
N PHE A 64 11.67 -0.46 -1.30
CA PHE A 64 11.99 0.82 -0.66
C PHE A 64 12.50 1.88 -1.65
N ASN A 65 12.86 1.51 -2.88
CA ASN A 65 13.48 2.44 -3.84
C ASN A 65 12.57 3.67 -4.10
N PRO A 66 13.04 4.91 -3.82
CA PRO A 66 12.25 6.13 -3.98
C PRO A 66 11.70 6.34 -5.39
N TYR A 67 12.48 6.02 -6.42
CA TYR A 67 12.04 6.15 -7.81
C TYR A 67 10.94 5.15 -8.12
N SER A 68 11.10 3.89 -7.74
CA SER A 68 10.05 2.86 -7.89
C SER A 68 8.75 3.25 -7.21
N ARG A 69 8.82 3.73 -5.95
CA ARG A 69 7.62 4.18 -5.23
C ARG A 69 6.96 5.37 -5.90
N ALA A 70 7.74 6.38 -6.29
CA ALA A 70 7.23 7.57 -6.97
C ALA A 70 6.60 7.22 -8.32
N PHE A 71 7.19 6.26 -9.04
CA PHE A 71 6.66 5.79 -10.31
C PHE A 71 5.34 5.01 -10.16
N VAL A 72 5.23 4.16 -9.14
CA VAL A 72 3.95 3.50 -8.81
C VAL A 72 2.90 4.55 -8.47
N VAL A 73 3.22 5.57 -7.66
CA VAL A 73 2.28 6.65 -7.37
C VAL A 73 1.89 7.43 -8.64
N TYR A 74 2.84 7.71 -9.52
CA TYR A 74 2.56 8.35 -10.81
C TYR A 74 1.59 7.54 -11.67
N ARG A 75 1.79 6.21 -11.75
CA ARG A 75 0.83 5.32 -12.42
C ARG A 75 -0.53 5.32 -11.74
N PHE A 76 -0.57 5.38 -10.41
CA PHE A 76 -1.81 5.54 -9.69
C PHE A 76 -2.52 6.83 -10.07
N ILE A 77 -1.80 7.95 -10.25
CA ILE A 77 -2.40 9.23 -10.66
C ILE A 77 -3.01 9.15 -12.06
N THR A 78 -2.35 8.45 -12.99
CA THR A 78 -2.69 8.46 -14.41
C THR A 78 -3.65 7.36 -14.85
N LEU A 79 -3.60 6.19 -14.21
CA LEU A 79 -4.36 5.02 -14.66
C LEU A 79 -5.81 5.01 -14.15
N PRO A 80 -6.77 4.53 -14.97
CA PRO A 80 -8.15 4.32 -14.56
C PRO A 80 -8.27 3.41 -13.35
N HIS A 81 -9.34 3.59 -12.58
CA HIS A 81 -9.66 2.89 -11.33
C HIS A 81 -8.68 3.13 -10.17
N LEU A 82 -7.37 3.28 -10.44
CA LEU A 82 -6.31 3.54 -9.46
C LEU A 82 -6.27 5.01 -9.02
N ASN A 83 -6.56 5.94 -9.92
CA ASN A 83 -6.53 7.39 -9.65
C ASN A 83 -7.39 7.84 -8.47
N LYS A 84 -8.44 7.10 -8.12
CA LYS A 84 -9.26 7.36 -6.93
C LYS A 84 -8.47 7.18 -5.63
N PHE A 85 -7.41 6.37 -5.63
CA PHE A 85 -6.66 5.95 -4.46
C PHE A 85 -5.22 6.46 -4.44
N SER A 86 -4.79 7.26 -5.43
CA SER A 86 -3.40 7.70 -5.51
C SER A 86 -2.96 8.47 -4.26
N HIS A 87 -3.83 9.31 -3.69
CA HIS A 87 -3.54 10.03 -2.45
C HIS A 87 -3.38 9.09 -1.24
N ILE A 88 -4.10 7.98 -1.19
CA ILE A 88 -3.99 7.00 -0.10
C ILE A 88 -2.65 6.25 -0.19
N VAL A 89 -2.27 5.83 -1.40
CA VAL A 89 -1.00 5.14 -1.64
C VAL A 89 0.20 6.08 -1.44
N ASP A 90 0.10 7.33 -1.87
CA ASP A 90 1.13 8.34 -1.66
C ASP A 90 1.28 8.65 -0.15
N LYS A 91 0.15 8.78 0.56
CA LYS A 91 0.16 8.96 2.03
C LYS A 91 0.80 7.78 2.75
N ALA A 92 0.47 6.55 2.35
CA ALA A 92 1.11 5.35 2.88
C ALA A 92 2.63 5.36 2.64
N THR A 93 3.06 5.83 1.47
CA THR A 93 4.48 5.93 1.09
C THR A 93 5.21 6.97 1.96
N PHE A 94 4.58 8.12 2.23
CA PHE A 94 5.13 9.10 3.18
C PHE A 94 5.29 8.52 4.59
N HIS A 95 4.26 7.85 5.11
CA HIS A 95 4.32 7.18 6.42
C HIS A 95 5.42 6.12 6.46
N TYR A 96 5.55 5.32 5.40
CA TYR A 96 6.57 4.30 5.27
C TYR A 96 7.99 4.89 5.35
N TYR A 97 8.29 5.97 4.61
CA TYR A 97 9.58 6.64 4.69
C TYR A 97 9.84 7.37 6.02
N LYS A 98 8.78 7.78 6.71
CA LYS A 98 8.84 8.29 8.09
C LYS A 98 8.98 7.19 9.15
N LYS A 99 8.97 5.92 8.76
CA LYS A 99 8.94 4.73 9.65
C LYS A 99 7.67 4.62 10.51
N ASP A 100 6.60 5.30 10.10
CA ASP A 100 5.26 5.14 10.67
C ASP A 100 4.53 3.99 9.97
N LEU A 101 4.99 2.77 10.24
CA LEU A 101 4.57 1.55 9.54
C LEU A 101 3.10 1.19 9.81
N LEU A 102 2.60 1.53 11.00
CA LEU A 102 1.22 1.33 11.40
C LEU A 102 0.28 2.15 10.50
N SER A 103 0.55 3.45 10.34
CA SER A 103 -0.23 4.30 9.46
C SER A 103 -0.10 3.87 8.00
N ALA A 104 1.09 3.46 7.55
CA ALA A 104 1.28 2.97 6.19
C ALA A 104 0.37 1.76 5.89
N ILE A 105 0.35 0.74 6.74
CA ILE A 105 -0.53 -0.43 6.57
C ILE A 105 -2.01 -0.05 6.62
N ASN A 106 -2.39 0.83 7.54
CA ASN A 106 -3.78 1.27 7.68
C ASN A 106 -4.26 2.14 6.51
N CYS A 107 -3.35 2.82 5.80
CA CYS A 107 -3.67 3.44 4.51
C CYS A 107 -3.83 2.39 3.40
N LEU A 108 -2.90 1.43 3.30
CA LEU A 108 -2.90 0.45 2.20
C LEU A 108 -4.04 -0.57 2.28
N THR A 109 -4.45 -0.95 3.50
CA THR A 109 -5.51 -1.94 3.74
C THR A 109 -6.83 -1.60 3.04
N PRO A 110 -7.43 -0.41 3.27
CA PRO A 110 -8.63 0.00 2.54
C PRO A 110 -8.35 0.32 1.07
N ALA A 111 -7.14 0.76 0.70
CA ALA A 111 -6.80 1.03 -0.71
C ALA A 111 -6.88 -0.22 -1.58
N ILE A 112 -6.33 -1.35 -1.12
CA ILE A 112 -6.37 -2.64 -1.85
C ILE A 112 -7.82 -3.04 -2.15
N GLU A 113 -8.69 -3.01 -1.14
CA GLU A 113 -10.10 -3.37 -1.30
C GLU A 113 -10.84 -2.35 -2.18
N GLY A 114 -10.55 -1.07 -2.01
CA GLY A 114 -11.10 0.02 -2.81
C GLY A 114 -10.77 -0.10 -4.29
N ILE A 115 -9.53 -0.45 -4.64
CA ILE A 115 -9.09 -0.68 -6.02
C ILE A 115 -9.91 -1.81 -6.65
N LEU A 116 -10.04 -2.94 -5.96
CA LEU A 116 -10.81 -4.09 -6.45
C LEU A 116 -12.29 -3.74 -6.67
N LEU A 117 -12.89 -2.96 -5.76
CA LEU A 117 -14.28 -2.47 -5.90
C LEU A 117 -14.43 -1.49 -7.06
N SER A 118 -13.49 -0.55 -7.19
CA SER A 118 -13.46 0.45 -8.26
C SER A 118 -13.31 -0.21 -9.63
N TYR A 119 -12.50 -1.27 -9.72
CA TYR A 119 -12.33 -2.08 -10.93
C TYR A 119 -13.58 -2.89 -11.27
N TYR A 120 -14.34 -3.33 -10.26
CA TYR A 120 -15.64 -3.96 -10.44
C TYR A 120 -16.77 -2.96 -10.78
N ASP A 121 -16.47 -1.66 -10.90
CA ASP A 121 -17.44 -0.57 -11.04
C ASP A 121 -18.52 -0.55 -9.93
N TRP A 122 -18.17 -1.07 -8.74
CA TRP A 122 -19.06 -1.01 -7.59
C TRP A 122 -18.91 0.32 -6.85
N ASN A 123 -20.04 0.90 -6.46
CA ASN A 123 -20.10 1.98 -5.49
C ASN A 123 -21.33 1.80 -4.58
N ILE A 124 -21.31 2.45 -3.42
CA ILE A 124 -22.40 2.36 -2.43
C ILE A 124 -23.73 2.97 -2.92
N ASN A 125 -23.67 3.91 -3.85
CA ASN A 125 -24.83 4.63 -4.37
C ASN A 125 -25.58 3.84 -5.46
N ASN A 126 -24.98 2.78 -6.02
CA ASN A 126 -25.58 1.97 -7.07
C ASN A 126 -26.74 1.09 -6.56
N GLY A 127 -27.04 1.08 -5.25
CA GLY A 127 -28.13 0.31 -4.66
C GLY A 127 -27.92 -1.22 -4.61
N PHE A 128 -26.81 -1.72 -5.18
CA PHE A 128 -26.47 -3.15 -5.17
C PHE A 128 -25.66 -3.54 -3.94
N ARG A 129 -25.95 -4.74 -3.41
CA ARG A 129 -25.14 -5.36 -2.35
C ARG A 129 -23.67 -5.47 -2.81
N LYS A 130 -22.76 -5.11 -1.90
CA LYS A 130 -21.31 -5.24 -2.12
C LYS A 130 -20.95 -6.68 -2.53
N PRO A 131 -20.18 -6.88 -3.62
CA PRO A 131 -19.69 -8.19 -4.02
C PRO A 131 -18.81 -8.84 -2.95
N SER A 132 -18.77 -10.17 -2.92
CA SER A 132 -17.82 -10.87 -2.04
C SER A 132 -16.37 -10.62 -2.49
N LEU A 133 -15.43 -10.65 -1.55
CA LEU A 133 -14.00 -10.46 -1.84
C LEU A 133 -13.49 -11.46 -2.88
N ILE A 134 -13.92 -12.73 -2.79
CA ILE A 134 -13.59 -13.77 -3.77
C ILE A 134 -14.04 -13.36 -5.17
N LYS A 135 -15.27 -12.84 -5.31
CA LYS A 135 -15.80 -12.37 -6.59
C LYS A 135 -15.02 -11.18 -7.14
N LEU A 136 -14.61 -10.25 -6.28
CA LEU A 136 -13.78 -9.11 -6.68
C LEU A 136 -12.41 -9.56 -7.20
N ILE A 137 -11.74 -10.47 -6.48
CA ILE A 137 -10.43 -11.01 -6.87
C ILE A 137 -10.55 -11.77 -8.20
N ASP A 138 -11.54 -12.65 -8.33
CA ASP A 138 -11.73 -13.43 -9.55
C ASP A 138 -12.11 -12.54 -10.74
N ASN A 139 -12.93 -11.50 -10.54
CA ASN A 139 -13.22 -10.52 -11.59
C ASN A 139 -11.94 -9.81 -12.07
N PHE A 140 -11.14 -9.30 -11.15
CA PHE A 140 -9.89 -8.60 -11.47
C PHE A 140 -8.89 -9.51 -12.20
N CYS A 141 -8.69 -10.73 -11.69
CA CYS A 141 -7.67 -11.65 -12.20
C CYS A 141 -8.10 -12.41 -13.47
N ASN A 142 -9.39 -12.46 -13.80
CA ASN A 142 -9.88 -13.23 -14.95
C ASN A 142 -10.30 -12.35 -16.15
N THR A 143 -10.25 -11.01 -16.06
CA THR A 143 -10.50 -10.15 -17.24
C THR A 143 -9.59 -10.57 -18.38
N GLU A 144 -10.07 -10.64 -19.62
CA GLU A 144 -9.19 -10.92 -20.77
C GLU A 144 -8.38 -9.68 -21.13
N ASN A 145 -7.16 -9.86 -21.62
CA ASN A 145 -6.36 -8.76 -22.15
C ASN A 145 -5.60 -9.20 -23.39
N HIS A 146 -5.49 -8.31 -24.37
CA HIS A 146 -4.77 -8.58 -25.62
C HIS A 146 -3.32 -8.09 -25.58
N PHE A 147 -3.00 -7.10 -24.74
CA PHE A 147 -1.65 -6.57 -24.63
C PHE A 147 -0.82 -7.37 -23.61
N LYS A 148 0.28 -8.01 -24.04
CA LYS A 148 1.18 -8.79 -23.15
C LYS A 148 0.42 -9.80 -22.23
N PRO A 149 -0.46 -10.65 -22.77
CA PRO A 149 -1.32 -11.54 -21.98
C PRO A 149 -0.53 -12.49 -21.07
N GLU A 150 0.68 -12.89 -21.45
CA GLU A 150 1.53 -13.79 -20.67
C GLU A 150 1.98 -13.14 -19.35
N TRP A 151 2.38 -11.87 -19.40
CA TRP A 151 2.77 -11.10 -18.22
C TRP A 151 1.59 -10.84 -17.30
N ARG A 152 0.44 -10.48 -17.89
CA ARG A 152 -0.79 -10.30 -17.12
C ARG A 152 -1.18 -11.58 -16.40
N ASN A 153 -1.18 -12.72 -17.09
CA ASN A 153 -1.50 -14.03 -16.49
C ASN A 153 -0.57 -14.38 -15.35
N ILE A 154 0.72 -14.06 -15.48
CA ILE A 154 1.69 -14.24 -14.42
C ILE A 154 1.34 -13.39 -13.18
N TYR A 155 1.11 -12.09 -13.36
CA TYR A 155 0.78 -11.20 -12.25
C TYR A 155 -0.56 -11.54 -11.61
N ASN A 156 -1.55 -11.98 -12.40
CA ASN A 156 -2.83 -12.46 -11.90
C ASN A 156 -2.66 -13.67 -10.99
N ASN A 157 -1.84 -14.64 -11.38
CA ASN A 157 -1.59 -15.82 -10.56
C ASN A 157 -0.90 -15.44 -9.23
N SER A 158 0.10 -14.56 -9.29
CA SER A 158 0.77 -14.04 -8.09
C SER A 158 -0.20 -13.27 -7.18
N LEU A 159 -0.99 -12.35 -7.74
CA LEU A 159 -1.94 -11.53 -7.00
C LEU A 159 -3.07 -12.38 -6.40
N LYS A 160 -3.65 -13.30 -7.17
CA LYS A 160 -4.71 -14.20 -6.70
C LYS A 160 -4.24 -15.07 -5.54
N ASN A 161 -3.03 -15.63 -5.64
CA ASN A 161 -2.41 -16.40 -4.57
C ASN A 161 -2.19 -15.54 -3.32
N CYS A 162 -1.61 -14.35 -3.49
CA CYS A 162 -1.43 -13.40 -2.39
C CYS A 162 -2.74 -13.04 -1.68
N LEU A 163 -3.73 -12.59 -2.44
CA LEU A 163 -4.98 -12.09 -1.88
C LEU A 163 -5.78 -13.22 -1.22
N LYS A 164 -5.87 -14.41 -1.82
CA LYS A 164 -6.68 -15.50 -1.26
C LYS A 164 -5.99 -16.24 -0.10
N ASN A 165 -4.68 -16.46 -0.18
CA ASN A 165 -3.97 -17.29 0.80
C ASN A 165 -3.33 -16.47 1.92
N TRP A 166 -3.13 -15.17 1.72
CA TRP A 166 -2.51 -14.30 2.74
C TRP A 166 -3.44 -13.18 3.20
N PHE A 167 -3.72 -12.20 2.34
CA PHE A 167 -4.38 -10.98 2.78
C PHE A 167 -5.86 -11.17 3.18
N TYR A 168 -6.60 -12.01 2.48
CA TYR A 168 -8.02 -12.32 2.74
C TYR A 168 -8.26 -13.77 3.15
N SER A 169 -7.24 -14.47 3.63
CA SER A 169 -7.38 -15.84 4.13
C SER A 169 -8.29 -15.88 5.37
N ASN A 170 -8.92 -17.04 5.60
CA ASN A 170 -9.56 -17.28 6.87
C ASN A 170 -8.49 -17.38 7.97
N THR A 171 -8.64 -16.60 9.03
CA THR A 171 -7.74 -16.60 10.20
C THR A 171 -7.62 -17.94 10.89
N ASP A 172 -8.64 -18.80 10.82
CA ASP A 172 -8.60 -20.15 11.44
C ASP A 172 -7.48 -21.03 10.89
N ASN A 173 -7.06 -20.79 9.64
CA ASN A 173 -6.05 -21.59 8.93
C ASN A 173 -4.86 -20.74 8.46
N PHE A 174 -4.68 -19.54 9.01
CA PHE A 174 -3.65 -18.62 8.57
C PHE A 174 -2.29 -18.91 9.23
N ASP A 175 -1.22 -18.84 8.44
CA ASP A 175 0.15 -19.10 8.89
C ASP A 175 0.78 -17.87 9.56
N PHE A 176 0.37 -17.61 10.81
CA PHE A 176 0.89 -16.51 11.62
C PHE A 176 2.39 -16.61 11.92
N GLU A 177 3.02 -17.79 11.77
CA GLU A 177 4.48 -17.92 11.88
C GLU A 177 5.20 -17.20 10.73
N SER A 178 4.57 -17.13 9.56
CA SER A 178 5.19 -16.56 8.36
C SER A 178 4.87 -15.08 8.17
N SER A 179 3.70 -14.62 8.61
CA SER A 179 3.23 -13.27 8.39
C SER A 179 2.05 -12.93 9.29
N ASN A 180 1.95 -11.67 9.68
CA ASN A 180 0.75 -11.10 10.32
C ASN A 180 -0.14 -10.35 9.32
N LEU A 181 0.11 -10.49 8.01
CA LEU A 181 -0.58 -9.79 6.94
C LEU A 181 -1.92 -10.44 6.58
N ASN A 182 -2.90 -10.25 7.45
CA ASN A 182 -4.26 -10.66 7.20
C ASN A 182 -5.22 -9.50 7.48
N ARG A 183 -6.11 -9.19 6.53
CA ARG A 183 -7.05 -8.07 6.61
C ARG A 183 -8.01 -8.18 7.78
N HIS A 184 -8.46 -9.39 8.15
CA HIS A 184 -9.31 -9.59 9.33
C HIS A 184 -8.51 -9.35 10.61
N TYR A 185 -7.30 -9.90 10.70
CA TYR A 185 -6.37 -9.64 11.82
C TYR A 185 -6.08 -8.14 12.01
N ILE A 186 -5.72 -7.43 10.93
CA ILE A 186 -5.44 -5.99 10.94
C ILE A 186 -6.68 -5.18 11.34
N SER A 187 -7.85 -5.50 10.80
CA SER A 187 -9.08 -4.72 11.03
C SER A 187 -9.63 -4.83 12.45
N HIS A 188 -9.35 -5.96 13.13
CA HIS A 188 -9.89 -6.24 14.46
C HIS A 188 -8.82 -6.32 15.54
N SER A 189 -7.54 -6.12 15.19
CA SER A 189 -6.40 -6.22 16.10
C SER A 189 -6.44 -7.52 16.92
N LEU A 190 -6.62 -8.66 16.25
CA LEU A 190 -6.98 -9.95 16.88
C LEU A 190 -5.88 -10.61 17.72
N GLY A 191 -4.68 -10.03 17.79
CA GLY A 191 -3.57 -10.63 18.54
C GLY A 191 -2.67 -9.60 19.20
N ASN A 192 -1.76 -10.13 20.03
CA ASN A 192 -0.79 -9.34 20.79
C ASN A 192 0.45 -8.96 19.95
N GLU A 193 0.60 -9.55 18.75
CA GLU A 193 1.71 -9.26 17.85
C GLU A 193 1.42 -8.06 16.97
N ASN A 194 2.47 -7.26 16.71
CA ASN A 194 2.40 -6.11 15.83
C ASN A 194 2.22 -6.58 14.38
N TYR A 195 1.06 -6.31 13.78
CA TYR A 195 0.85 -6.49 12.34
C TYR A 195 1.64 -5.48 11.49
N TYR A 196 2.31 -4.52 12.13
CA TYR A 196 3.03 -3.44 11.49
C TYR A 196 4.55 -3.61 11.63
N SER A 197 5.15 -4.28 10.66
CA SER A 197 6.61 -4.37 10.50
C SER A 197 7.02 -3.91 9.10
N ILE A 198 8.32 -3.71 8.88
CA ILE A 198 8.86 -3.40 7.55
C ILE A 198 8.47 -4.52 6.57
N ASN A 199 8.53 -5.78 7.02
CA ASN A 199 8.20 -6.95 6.21
C ASN A 199 6.74 -6.90 5.77
N GLU A 200 5.81 -6.61 6.68
CA GLU A 200 4.38 -6.52 6.34
C GLU A 200 4.07 -5.31 5.44
N CYS A 201 4.72 -4.16 5.69
CA CYS A 201 4.60 -3.00 4.78
C CYS A 201 5.10 -3.35 3.37
N ASN A 202 6.24 -4.03 3.26
CA ASN A 202 6.82 -4.43 1.99
C ASN A 202 5.90 -5.38 1.21
N ARG A 203 5.28 -6.33 1.90
CA ARG A 203 4.28 -7.22 1.29
C ARG A 203 3.06 -6.44 0.81
N MET A 204 2.56 -5.48 1.60
CA MET A 204 1.44 -4.61 1.18
C MET A 204 1.79 -3.78 -0.06
N PHE A 205 2.96 -3.16 -0.10
CA PHE A 205 3.42 -2.45 -1.29
C PHE A 205 3.59 -3.37 -2.48
N SER A 206 4.00 -4.63 -2.28
CA SER A 206 4.09 -5.62 -3.35
C SER A 206 2.72 -5.96 -3.94
N ILE A 207 1.68 -6.05 -3.10
CA ILE A 207 0.28 -6.20 -3.56
C ILE A 207 -0.14 -5.00 -4.39
N VAL A 208 0.10 -3.78 -3.88
CA VAL A 208 -0.22 -2.53 -4.58
C VAL A 208 0.51 -2.43 -5.91
N ASN A 209 1.77 -2.85 -5.98
CA ASN A 209 2.52 -2.89 -7.23
C ASN A 209 1.88 -3.86 -8.22
N LEU A 210 1.52 -5.08 -7.80
CA LEU A 210 0.88 -6.06 -8.67
C LEU A 210 -0.47 -5.55 -9.22
N LEU A 211 -1.28 -4.92 -8.38
CA LEU A 211 -2.51 -4.26 -8.82
C LEU A 211 -2.22 -3.19 -9.88
N CYS A 212 -1.18 -2.38 -9.65
CA CYS A 212 -0.74 -1.34 -10.58
C CYS A 212 -0.27 -1.91 -11.91
N GLU A 213 0.56 -2.95 -11.89
CA GLU A 213 1.10 -3.59 -13.10
C GLU A 213 0.00 -4.20 -13.96
N ILE A 214 -1.00 -4.84 -13.35
CA ILE A 214 -2.11 -5.44 -14.09
C ILE A 214 -2.92 -4.36 -14.82
N VAL A 215 -3.28 -3.27 -14.13
CA VAL A 215 -4.01 -2.15 -14.75
C VAL A 215 -3.14 -1.44 -15.79
N ALA A 216 -1.84 -1.29 -15.55
CA ALA A 216 -0.91 -0.69 -16.51
C ALA A 216 -0.88 -1.50 -17.82
N ILE A 217 -0.76 -2.83 -17.73
CA ILE A 217 -0.79 -3.74 -18.88
C ILE A 217 -2.10 -3.62 -19.67
N GLU A 218 -3.25 -3.50 -19.00
CA GLU A 218 -4.55 -3.32 -19.66
C GLU A 218 -4.69 -1.98 -20.40
N ASN A 219 -3.93 -0.97 -19.96
CA ASN A 219 -3.89 0.36 -20.58
C ASN A 219 -2.67 0.51 -21.51
N GLU A 220 -2.08 -0.60 -21.96
CA GLU A 220 -0.92 -0.66 -22.87
C GLU A 220 0.34 0.05 -22.34
N TYR A 221 0.40 0.30 -21.03
CA TYR A 221 1.58 0.81 -20.35
C TYR A 221 2.43 -0.35 -19.85
N PHE A 222 3.56 -0.59 -20.52
CA PHE A 222 4.55 -1.56 -20.04
C PHE A 222 5.98 -1.06 -20.23
N PRO A 223 6.43 -0.08 -19.43
CA PRO A 223 7.84 0.05 -19.23
C PRO A 223 8.21 -0.66 -17.93
N ALA A 224 9.10 -1.65 -18.04
CA ALA A 224 9.92 -2.11 -16.93
C ALA A 224 10.97 -1.05 -16.50
N PHE A 225 10.87 0.16 -17.04
CA PHE A 225 11.78 1.28 -16.86
C PHE A 225 11.00 2.51 -16.39
N ILE A 226 11.59 3.24 -15.46
CA ILE A 226 11.02 4.48 -14.94
C ILE A 226 11.35 5.58 -15.94
N PRO A 227 10.36 6.31 -16.48
CA PRO A 227 10.61 7.39 -17.43
C PRO A 227 11.41 8.51 -16.75
N GLU A 228 12.38 9.06 -17.47
CA GLU A 228 13.18 10.19 -16.99
C GLU A 228 12.42 11.52 -17.14
N LYS A 229 12.72 12.48 -16.25
CA LYS A 229 12.27 13.88 -16.34
C LYS A 229 10.74 14.05 -16.29
N ILE A 230 10.08 13.27 -15.43
CA ILE A 230 8.65 13.43 -15.12
C ILE A 230 8.54 14.20 -13.80
N PRO A 231 8.08 15.47 -13.80
CA PRO A 231 8.03 16.30 -12.59
C PRO A 231 7.25 15.66 -11.43
N GLU A 232 6.18 14.92 -11.73
CA GLU A 232 5.36 14.21 -10.74
C GLU A 232 6.13 13.13 -10.00
N ILE A 233 7.10 12.50 -10.68
CA ILE A 233 8.02 11.50 -10.10
C ILE A 233 9.12 12.23 -9.34
N ASP A 234 9.82 13.16 -10.00
CA ASP A 234 11.00 13.83 -9.45
C ASP A 234 10.68 14.60 -8.15
N ASN A 235 9.52 15.28 -8.10
CA ASN A 235 9.07 15.99 -6.90
C ASN A 235 8.85 15.04 -5.70
N ARG A 236 8.29 13.85 -5.96
CA ARG A 236 8.08 12.82 -4.92
C ARG A 236 9.38 12.21 -4.47
N VAL A 237 10.26 11.86 -5.41
CA VAL A 237 11.59 11.31 -5.12
C VAL A 237 12.38 12.25 -4.22
N ASN A 238 12.38 13.56 -4.53
CA ASN A 238 13.02 14.56 -3.69
C ASN A 238 12.46 14.57 -2.26
N LEU A 239 11.13 14.59 -2.11
CA LEU A 239 10.53 14.54 -0.78
C LEU A 239 10.83 13.22 -0.05
N TYR A 240 10.79 12.08 -0.73
CA TYR A 240 11.12 10.78 -0.14
C TYR A 240 12.55 10.76 0.39
N TYR A 241 13.53 11.27 -0.36
CA TYR A 241 14.91 11.40 0.13
C TYR A 241 15.03 12.31 1.36
N GLU A 242 14.30 13.44 1.37
CA GLU A 242 14.26 14.34 2.52
C GLU A 242 13.68 13.65 3.78
N LEU A 243 12.63 12.84 3.61
CA LEU A 243 12.04 12.04 4.68
C LEU A 243 12.99 10.95 5.19
N ILE A 244 13.61 10.20 4.29
CA ILE A 244 14.55 9.12 4.61
C ILE A 244 15.75 9.64 5.41
N TRP A 245 16.32 10.76 4.96
CA TRP A 245 17.50 11.36 5.59
C TRP A 245 17.18 12.30 6.75
N LYS A 246 15.90 12.48 7.09
CA LYS A 246 15.43 13.41 8.13
C LYS A 246 15.98 14.83 7.94
N LYS A 247 16.09 15.27 6.68
CA LYS A 247 16.61 16.60 6.31
C LYS A 247 15.55 17.70 6.38
N THR A 248 14.29 17.34 6.59
CA THR A 248 13.15 18.25 6.69
C THR A 248 12.49 18.18 8.07
N SER A 249 11.95 19.31 8.54
CA SER A 249 11.14 19.34 9.76
C SER A 249 9.80 18.64 9.53
N LEU A 250 9.15 18.18 10.61
CA LEU A 250 7.82 17.58 10.52
C LEU A 250 6.83 18.54 9.86
N GLU A 251 6.81 19.80 10.28
CA GLU A 251 5.93 20.84 9.71
C GLU A 251 6.15 21.03 8.20
N LYS A 252 7.41 21.21 7.77
CA LYS A 252 7.74 21.37 6.36
C LYS A 252 7.37 20.12 5.55
N SER A 253 7.59 18.92 6.11
CA SER A 253 7.17 17.68 5.45
C SER A 253 5.66 17.61 5.26
N LEU A 254 4.87 18.02 6.26
CA LEU A 254 3.41 17.99 6.18
C LEU A 254 2.87 18.96 5.12
N ILE A 255 3.47 20.14 4.98
CA ILE A 255 3.10 21.11 3.95
C ILE A 255 3.37 20.55 2.54
N GLU A 256 4.55 19.98 2.30
CA GLU A 256 4.88 19.39 0.99
C GLU A 256 4.05 18.14 0.70
N GLU A 257 3.75 17.32 1.71
CA GLU A 257 2.81 16.19 1.57
C GLU A 257 1.42 16.67 1.15
N GLU A 258 0.84 17.64 1.86
CA GLU A 258 -0.46 18.23 1.51
C GLU A 258 -0.47 18.71 0.07
N LYS A 259 0.56 19.46 -0.36
CA LYS A 259 0.68 19.95 -1.73
C LYS A 259 0.65 18.81 -2.76
N LEU A 260 1.34 17.70 -2.51
CA LEU A 260 1.35 16.55 -3.43
C LEU A 260 0.03 15.77 -3.39
N LEU A 261 -0.58 15.60 -2.22
CA LEU A 261 -1.84 14.88 -2.04
C LEU A 261 -3.02 15.64 -2.68
N ASN A 262 -3.02 16.97 -2.61
CA ASN A 262 -4.01 17.86 -3.23
C ASN A 262 -4.06 17.79 -4.76
N GLN A 263 -3.10 17.12 -5.40
CA GLN A 263 -3.17 16.82 -6.84
C GLN A 263 -4.33 15.86 -7.16
N ASN A 264 -4.80 15.09 -6.17
CA ASN A 264 -5.92 14.17 -6.32
C ASN A 264 -7.24 14.82 -5.89
N LYS A 265 -8.21 14.89 -6.81
CA LYS A 265 -9.55 15.46 -6.54
C LYS A 265 -10.37 14.77 -5.44
N PHE A 266 -10.02 13.53 -5.08
CA PHE A 266 -10.68 12.76 -4.01
C PHE A 266 -10.02 12.97 -2.65
N TYR A 267 -8.86 13.63 -2.60
CA TYR A 267 -8.21 13.98 -1.35
C TYR A 267 -8.96 15.11 -0.66
N VAL A 268 -9.15 14.97 0.65
CA VAL A 268 -9.72 16.01 1.50
C VAL A 268 -8.58 16.72 2.21
N SER A 269 -8.27 17.94 1.78
CA SER A 269 -7.22 18.75 2.39
C SER A 269 -7.52 19.04 3.86
N GLN A 270 -6.47 18.95 4.67
CA GLN A 270 -6.44 19.31 6.06
C GLN A 270 -5.68 20.62 6.31
N HIS A 271 -5.59 21.51 5.31
CA HIS A 271 -4.92 22.81 5.44
C HIS A 271 -5.38 23.62 6.67
N SER A 272 -6.64 23.48 7.09
CA SER A 272 -7.19 24.13 8.30
C SER A 272 -6.69 23.52 9.62
N LEU A 273 -6.25 22.26 9.62
CA LEU A 273 -5.72 21.56 10.80
C LEU A 273 -4.24 21.86 11.04
N LEU A 274 -3.51 22.40 10.06
CA LEU A 274 -2.13 22.86 10.24
C LEU A 274 -2.03 23.99 11.30
N ASN A 275 -3.15 24.65 11.60
CA ASN A 275 -3.30 25.60 12.70
C ASN A 275 -3.97 24.96 13.93
N PHE A 276 -3.50 23.77 14.35
CA PHE A 276 -3.94 23.12 15.60
C PHE A 276 -3.98 24.07 16.79
N LYS A 277 -3.03 25.01 16.85
CA LYS A 277 -2.97 26.08 17.85
C LYS A 277 -4.24 26.93 17.83
N GLU A 278 -4.70 27.38 16.66
CA GLU A 278 -5.91 28.19 16.51
C GLU A 278 -7.17 27.41 16.87
N ILE A 279 -7.23 26.12 16.53
CA ILE A 279 -8.35 25.24 16.91
C ILE A 279 -8.39 25.08 18.43
N VAL A 280 -7.26 24.79 19.08
CA VAL A 280 -7.17 24.66 20.54
C VAL A 280 -7.50 25.98 21.22
N PHE A 281 -7.04 27.12 20.69
CA PHE A 281 -7.41 28.43 21.24
C PHE A 281 -8.91 28.72 21.08
N ALA A 282 -9.51 28.40 19.94
CA ALA A 282 -10.93 28.58 19.69
C ALA A 282 -11.78 27.70 20.62
N GLU A 283 -11.41 26.43 20.80
CA GLU A 283 -12.11 25.50 21.70
C GLU A 283 -11.94 25.89 23.18
N ASN A 284 -10.74 26.29 23.61
CA ASN A 284 -10.52 26.78 24.97
C ASN A 284 -11.33 28.05 25.26
N LYS A 285 -11.43 28.96 24.28
CA LYS A 285 -12.26 30.16 24.39
C LYS A 285 -13.74 29.79 24.52
N ARG A 286 -14.26 28.89 23.67
CA ARG A 286 -15.64 28.37 23.76
C ARG A 286 -15.93 27.73 25.11
N HIS A 287 -14.99 26.94 25.64
CA HIS A 287 -15.14 26.28 26.93
C HIS A 287 -15.21 27.28 28.09
N ASN A 288 -14.34 28.30 28.08
CA ASN A 288 -14.36 29.36 29.08
C ASN A 288 -15.65 30.20 29.00
N ASP A 289 -16.07 30.60 27.80
CA ASP A 289 -17.32 31.35 27.58
C ASP A 289 -18.55 30.55 28.06
N PHE A 290 -18.55 29.22 27.87
CA PHE A 290 -19.59 28.33 28.37
C PHE A 290 -19.62 28.26 29.91
N LEU A 291 -18.46 28.08 30.56
CA LEU A 291 -18.35 28.06 32.02
C LEU A 291 -18.80 29.39 32.65
N ASP A 292 -18.43 30.51 32.05
CA ASP A 292 -18.83 31.84 32.51
C ASP A 292 -20.35 32.04 32.40
N SER A 293 -20.97 31.53 31.33
CA SER A 293 -22.43 31.55 31.16
C SER A 293 -23.19 30.72 32.21
N ILE A 294 -22.60 29.60 32.66
CA ILE A 294 -23.15 28.76 33.73
C ILE A 294 -23.03 29.47 35.09
N ASN A 295 -21.88 30.09 35.35
CA ASN A 295 -21.65 30.81 36.60
C ASN A 295 -22.55 32.04 36.75
N LEU A 296 -22.82 32.74 35.64
CA LEU A 296 -23.80 33.84 35.59
C LEU A 296 -25.24 33.34 35.87
N LYS A 297 -25.64 32.19 35.32
CA LYS A 297 -26.95 31.57 35.60
C LYS A 297 -27.10 31.08 37.05
N LYS A 298 -26.02 30.62 37.68
CA LYS A 298 -26.03 30.23 39.10
C LYS A 298 -26.15 31.44 40.03
N LYS A 299 -25.46 32.56 39.72
CA LYS A 299 -25.57 33.80 40.50
C LYS A 299 -26.95 34.48 40.38
N GLY A 300 -27.67 34.27 39.28
CA GLY A 300 -29.02 34.79 39.07
C GLY A 300 -30.16 33.98 39.72
N LYS A 301 -29.88 32.84 40.35
CA LYS A 301 -30.88 32.00 41.06
C LYS A 301 -30.80 32.11 42.59
N SER A 302 -29.94 32.98 43.11
CA SER A 302 -29.84 33.30 44.54
C SER A 302 -30.75 34.49 44.86
N ILE A 303 -32.06 34.28 44.89
CA ILE A 303 -33.06 35.17 45.50
C ILE A 303 -33.96 34.30 46.37
#